data_AF-A0A6A5SHB4-F1
#
_entry.id   AF-A0A6A5SHB4-F1
#
_cell.length_a   1.000
_cell.length_b   1.000
_cell.length_c   1.000
_cell.angle_alpha   90.00
_cell.angle_beta   90.00
_cell.angle_gamma   90.00
#
_symmetry.space_group_name_H-M   'P 1'
#
loop_
_entity.id
_entity.type
_entity.pdbx_description
1 polymer ?
#
loop_
_entity_poly.entity_id
_entity_poly.type
_entity_poly.pdbx_seq_one_letter_code
_entity_poly.pdbx_strand_id
1 'polypeptide(L)'
;NKQVKRLSQVLHSNSVQNALLKHEVMSLREALVNERTRRKRGKALPLLEPEEYNGRAIVWSPRKVREARGRQQQQKLEEEQQKLQKAEAKRLRGDKRQAKAEAVQLRRQVRAEARLLREKERAERAERAADQASQAAAHRTTQQLKKALKTSQKASQKASKTTFKNRVGAEGRRGREPSGAIAGAPPVQSHLGRKIVLPTKYQ
;
A
#
# COMPACT_ATOMS: atom_id res chain seq x y z
N ASN A 1 66.27 0.32 2.61
CA ASN A 1 66.53 0.49 1.15
C ASN A 1 65.53 -0.18 0.21
N LYS A 2 65.25 -1.49 0.29
CA LYS A 2 64.31 -2.16 -0.64
C LYS A 2 62.86 -1.64 -0.57
N GLN A 3 62.37 -1.29 0.63
CA GLN A 3 61.03 -0.73 0.82
C GLN A 3 60.87 0.65 0.19
N VAL A 4 61.87 1.54 0.34
CA VAL A 4 61.86 2.88 -0.27
C VAL A 4 61.79 2.79 -1.80
N LYS A 5 62.56 1.87 -2.42
CA LYS A 5 62.51 1.63 -3.87
C LYS A 5 61.15 1.13 -4.36
N ARG A 6 60.48 0.28 -3.57
CA ARG A 6 59.11 -0.19 -3.87
C ARG A 6 58.11 0.95 -3.80
N LEU A 7 58.20 1.80 -2.77
CA LEU A 7 57.35 2.98 -2.63
C LEU A 7 57.53 3.95 -3.80
N SER A 8 58.78 4.26 -4.18
CA SER A 8 59.04 5.14 -5.34
C SER A 8 58.49 4.54 -6.64
N GLN A 9 58.58 3.22 -6.82
CA GLN A 9 58.03 2.54 -7.99
C GLN A 9 56.49 2.62 -8.03
N VAL A 10 55.82 2.40 -6.90
CA VAL A 10 54.35 2.49 -6.80
C VAL A 10 53.87 3.93 -7.02
N LEU A 11 54.58 4.92 -6.44
CA LEU A 11 54.27 6.33 -6.67
C LEU A 11 54.42 6.71 -8.14
N HIS A 12 55.50 6.26 -8.78
CA HIS A 12 55.71 6.48 -10.20
C HIS A 12 54.62 5.82 -11.05
N SER A 13 54.30 4.54 -10.80
CA SER A 13 53.24 3.85 -11.55
C SER A 13 51.87 4.52 -11.36
N ASN A 14 51.56 4.97 -10.15
CA ASN A 14 50.31 5.68 -9.86
C ASN A 14 50.27 7.06 -10.54
N SER A 15 51.41 7.77 -10.59
CA SER A 15 51.53 9.03 -11.31
C SER A 15 51.28 8.86 -12.82
N VAL A 16 51.89 7.84 -13.42
CA VAL A 16 51.69 7.50 -14.84
C VAL A 16 50.24 7.11 -15.11
N GLN A 17 49.64 6.25 -14.28
CA GLN A 17 48.23 5.86 -14.40
C GLN A 17 47.29 7.07 -14.31
N ASN A 18 47.52 7.97 -13.36
CA ASN A 18 46.74 9.20 -13.25
C ASN A 18 46.90 10.11 -14.47
N ALA A 19 48.10 10.21 -15.04
CA ALA A 19 48.34 10.99 -16.25
C ALA A 19 47.58 10.40 -17.46
N LEU A 20 47.62 9.08 -17.63
CA LEU A 20 46.88 8.38 -18.68
C LEU A 20 45.36 8.57 -18.53
N LEU A 21 44.83 8.36 -17.32
CA LEU A 21 43.41 8.57 -17.03
C LEU A 21 42.97 10.01 -17.31
N LYS A 22 43.79 11.01 -16.97
CA LYS A 22 43.50 12.41 -17.29
C LYS A 22 43.43 12.63 -18.80
N HIS A 23 44.37 12.06 -19.55
CA HIS A 23 44.39 12.18 -21.00
C HIS A 23 43.18 11.46 -21.64
N GLU A 24 42.82 10.27 -21.16
CA GLU A 24 41.61 9.56 -21.60
C GLU A 24 40.35 10.39 -21.36
N VAL A 25 40.20 10.95 -20.16
CA VAL A 25 39.08 11.83 -19.83
C VAL A 25 39.04 13.05 -20.76
N MET A 26 40.20 13.64 -21.08
CA MET A 26 40.28 14.73 -22.05
C MET A 26 39.85 14.29 -23.46
N SER A 27 40.42 13.21 -23.98
CA SER A 27 40.10 12.68 -25.31
C SER A 27 38.63 12.28 -25.42
N LEU A 28 38.03 11.72 -24.37
CA LEU A 28 36.60 11.41 -24.33
C LEU A 28 35.74 12.67 -24.33
N ARG A 29 36.13 13.72 -23.60
CA ARG A 29 35.45 15.02 -23.63
C ARG A 29 35.51 15.65 -25.02
N GLU A 30 36.67 15.61 -25.67
CA GLU A 30 36.85 16.09 -27.03
C GLU A 30 36.01 15.29 -28.03
N ALA A 31 36.05 13.96 -27.96
CA ALA A 31 35.23 13.08 -28.79
C ALA A 31 33.74 13.40 -28.63
N LEU A 32 33.27 13.61 -27.40
CA LEU A 32 31.89 14.01 -27.11
C LEU A 32 31.53 15.39 -27.69
N VAL A 33 32.44 16.37 -27.63
CA VAL A 33 32.24 17.68 -28.26
C VAL A 33 32.20 17.56 -29.78
N ASN A 34 33.11 16.78 -30.37
CA ASN A 34 33.15 16.53 -31.81
C ASN A 34 31.89 15.83 -32.31
N GLU A 35 31.40 14.85 -31.55
CA GLU A 35 30.15 14.15 -31.81
C GLU A 35 28.94 15.11 -31.78
N ARG A 36 28.85 15.92 -30.71
CA ARG A 36 27.79 16.92 -30.56
C ARG A 36 27.83 17.98 -31.65
N THR A 37 29.02 18.43 -32.05
CA THR A 37 29.17 19.41 -33.12
C THR A 37 28.82 18.79 -34.47
N ARG A 38 29.25 17.55 -34.76
CA ARG A 38 28.84 16.79 -35.94
C ARG A 38 27.32 16.66 -36.05
N ARG A 39 26.63 16.29 -34.96
CA ARG A 39 25.15 16.26 -34.90
C ARG A 39 24.49 17.61 -35.15
N LYS A 40 25.18 18.72 -34.87
CA LYS A 40 24.68 20.09 -35.10
C LYS A 40 24.96 20.58 -36.53
N ARG A 41 26.05 20.13 -37.19
CA ARG A 41 26.47 20.59 -38.53
C ARG A 41 25.41 20.37 -39.62
N GLY A 42 24.61 19.31 -39.53
CA GLY A 42 23.56 19.01 -40.51
C GLY A 42 22.20 19.68 -40.25
N LYS A 43 22.07 20.46 -39.16
CA LYS A 43 20.80 21.14 -38.84
C LYS A 43 20.76 22.49 -39.53
N ALA A 44 19.78 22.67 -40.42
CA ALA A 44 19.53 23.95 -41.05
C ALA A 44 19.27 25.03 -40.00
N LEU A 45 19.78 26.24 -40.24
CA LEU A 45 19.44 27.40 -39.43
C LEU A 45 17.98 27.79 -39.73
N PRO A 46 17.19 28.17 -38.70
CA PRO A 46 15.82 28.64 -38.90
C PRO A 46 15.86 30.05 -39.51
N LEU A 47 16.09 30.10 -40.82
CA LEU A 47 15.99 31.31 -41.63
C LEU A 47 14.51 31.49 -41.99
N LEU A 48 14.00 32.72 -41.90
CA LEU A 48 12.64 33.04 -42.34
C LEU A 48 12.61 33.02 -43.86
N GLU A 49 11.62 32.37 -44.46
CA GLU A 49 11.43 32.43 -45.91
C GLU A 49 11.10 33.87 -46.34
N PRO A 50 11.60 34.32 -47.50
CA PRO A 50 11.19 35.60 -48.06
C PRO A 50 9.72 35.53 -48.50
N GLU A 51 9.00 36.66 -48.40
CA GLU A 51 7.56 36.75 -48.71
C GLU A 51 7.24 36.39 -50.17
N GLU A 52 8.18 36.60 -51.11
CA GLU A 52 8.05 36.23 -52.52
C GLU A 52 9.19 35.29 -52.94
N TYR A 53 8.87 34.00 -53.09
CA TYR A 53 9.83 33.00 -53.56
C TYR A 53 9.81 32.90 -55.09
N ASN A 54 10.81 33.51 -55.74
CA ASN A 54 10.88 33.58 -57.21
C ASN A 54 11.59 32.37 -57.87
N GLY A 55 11.67 31.21 -57.19
CA GLY A 55 12.31 30.00 -57.71
C GLY A 55 13.83 30.07 -57.89
N ARG A 56 14.46 31.20 -57.54
CA ARG A 56 15.91 31.41 -57.61
C ARG A 56 16.59 31.00 -56.30
N ALA A 57 17.89 30.72 -56.36
CA ALA A 57 18.70 30.50 -55.17
C ALA A 57 18.69 31.75 -54.27
N ILE A 58 18.27 31.60 -53.01
CA ILE A 58 18.27 32.70 -52.04
C ILE A 58 19.64 32.77 -51.37
N VAL A 59 20.37 33.86 -51.60
CA VAL A 59 21.61 34.16 -50.90
C VAL A 59 21.28 34.96 -49.64
N TRP A 60 21.59 34.42 -48.47
CA TRP A 60 21.32 35.09 -47.20
C TRP A 60 22.43 36.06 -46.82
N SER A 61 22.05 37.28 -46.43
CA SER A 61 23.02 38.24 -45.91
C SER A 61 23.58 37.78 -44.54
N PRO A 62 24.84 38.10 -44.21
CA PRO A 62 25.45 37.75 -42.91
C PRO A 62 24.65 38.24 -41.70
N ARG A 63 23.88 39.33 -41.86
CA ARG A 63 22.98 39.86 -40.83
C ARG A 63 21.83 38.89 -40.54
N LYS A 64 21.14 38.38 -41.57
CA LYS A 64 20.04 37.41 -41.41
C LYS A 64 20.51 36.10 -40.78
N VAL A 65 21.71 35.65 -41.13
CA VAL A 65 22.34 34.47 -40.50
C VAL A 65 22.60 34.68 -39.01
N ARG A 66 23.07 35.87 -38.61
CA ARG A 66 23.24 36.23 -37.18
C ARG A 66 21.92 36.24 -36.42
N GLU A 67 20.87 36.84 -36.99
CA GLU A 67 19.53 36.87 -36.40
C GLU A 67 18.98 35.45 -36.18
N ALA A 68 19.09 34.56 -37.19
CA ALA A 68 18.64 33.17 -37.07
C ALA A 68 19.41 32.39 -35.98
N ARG A 69 20.73 32.62 -35.85
CA ARG A 69 21.53 32.04 -34.75
C ARG A 69 21.06 32.56 -33.38
N GLY A 70 20.76 33.85 -33.27
CA GLY A 70 20.23 34.45 -32.04
C GLY A 70 18.92 33.81 -31.60
N ARG A 71 17.95 33.66 -32.51
CA ARG A 71 16.67 32.96 -32.24
C ARG A 71 16.88 31.52 -31.80
N GLN A 72 17.77 30.79 -32.49
CA GLN A 72 18.07 29.41 -32.14
C GLN A 72 18.69 29.29 -30.73
N GLN A 73 19.49 30.27 -30.30
CA GLN A 73 20.02 30.30 -28.93
C GLN A 73 18.90 30.56 -27.91
N GLN A 74 18.02 31.53 -28.19
CA GLN A 74 16.86 31.81 -27.33
C GLN A 74 15.95 30.59 -27.16
N GLN A 75 15.58 29.92 -28.26
CA GLN A 75 14.79 28.69 -28.22
C GLN A 75 15.44 27.60 -27.37
N LYS A 76 16.77 27.41 -27.48
CA LYS A 76 17.48 26.43 -26.64
C LYS A 76 17.42 26.78 -25.16
N LEU A 77 17.60 28.05 -24.81
CA LEU A 77 17.50 28.52 -23.42
C LEU A 77 16.08 28.31 -22.88
N GLU A 78 15.05 28.64 -23.66
CA GLU A 78 13.65 28.40 -23.31
C GLU A 78 13.36 26.91 -23.12
N GLU A 79 13.82 26.06 -24.03
CA GLU A 79 13.68 24.60 -23.89
C GLU A 79 14.37 24.06 -22.63
N GLU A 80 15.56 24.56 -22.31
CA GLU A 80 16.29 24.19 -21.09
C GLU A 80 15.54 24.62 -19.83
N GLN A 81 15.03 25.86 -19.80
CA GLN A 81 14.19 26.34 -18.70
C GLN A 81 12.91 25.51 -18.55
N GLN A 82 12.23 25.19 -19.65
CA GLN A 82 11.04 24.32 -19.63
C GLN A 82 11.36 22.91 -19.13
N LYS A 83 12.53 22.35 -19.49
CA LYS A 83 12.97 21.04 -18.98
C LYS A 83 13.23 21.08 -17.48
N LEU A 84 13.86 22.14 -16.97
CA LEU A 84 14.08 22.35 -15.54
C LEU A 84 12.75 22.47 -14.79
N GLN A 85 11.82 23.31 -15.27
CA GLN A 85 10.49 23.45 -14.69
C GLN A 85 9.71 22.12 -14.67
N LYS A 86 9.77 21.34 -15.75
CA LYS A 86 9.14 20.01 -15.82
C LYS A 86 9.79 19.04 -14.82
N ALA A 87 11.10 19.09 -14.64
CA ALA A 87 11.81 18.27 -13.67
C ALA A 87 11.40 18.63 -12.23
N GLU A 88 11.35 19.92 -11.90
CA GLU A 88 10.88 20.40 -10.59
C GLU A 88 9.42 20.02 -10.33
N ALA A 89 8.53 20.21 -11.30
CA ALA A 89 7.14 19.80 -11.19
C ALA A 89 7.00 18.29 -10.96
N LYS A 90 7.85 17.47 -11.59
CA LYS A 90 7.90 16.02 -11.36
C LYS A 90 8.37 15.68 -9.94
N ARG A 91 9.39 16.38 -9.43
CA ARG A 91 9.86 16.22 -8.04
C ARG A 91 8.76 16.55 -7.03
N LEU A 92 8.15 17.73 -7.14
CA LEU A 92 7.04 18.15 -6.28
C LEU A 92 5.85 17.18 -6.31
N ARG A 93 5.55 16.58 -7.48
CA ARG A 93 4.52 15.54 -7.60
C ARG A 93 4.92 14.26 -6.87
N GLY A 94 6.19 13.86 -6.92
CA GLY A 94 6.74 12.74 -6.17
C GLY A 94 6.58 12.95 -4.66
N ASP A 95 7.03 14.10 -4.16
CA ASP A 95 6.99 14.43 -2.73
C ASP A 95 5.54 14.47 -2.22
N LYS A 96 4.62 15.09 -2.99
CA LYS A 96 3.19 15.10 -2.66
C LYS A 96 2.57 13.70 -2.62
N ARG A 97 3.05 12.75 -3.44
CA ARG A 97 2.58 11.36 -3.41
C ARG A 97 3.09 10.64 -2.16
N GLN A 98 4.35 10.87 -1.78
CA GLN A 98 4.95 10.30 -0.58
C GLN A 98 4.23 10.80 0.69
N ALA A 99 4.08 12.12 0.83
CA ALA A 99 3.36 12.70 1.98
C ALA A 99 1.91 12.19 2.08
N LYS A 100 1.22 12.01 0.95
CA LYS A 100 -0.12 11.41 0.93
C LYS A 100 -0.09 9.93 1.35
N ALA A 101 0.89 9.16 0.90
CA ALA A 101 1.04 7.76 1.28
C ALA A 101 1.29 7.62 2.80
N GLU A 102 2.19 8.44 3.34
CA GLU A 102 2.48 8.50 4.78
C GLU A 102 1.23 8.88 5.59
N ALA A 103 0.50 9.92 5.18
CA ALA A 103 -0.74 10.31 5.84
C ALA A 103 -1.79 9.19 5.83
N VAL A 104 -1.88 8.42 4.74
CA VAL A 104 -2.78 7.26 4.67
C VAL A 104 -2.31 6.12 5.59
N GLN A 105 -1.01 5.87 5.68
CA GLN A 105 -0.44 4.87 6.59
C GLN A 105 -0.69 5.22 8.05
N LEU A 106 -0.44 6.47 8.46
CA LEU A 106 -0.73 6.94 9.81
C LEU A 106 -2.22 6.78 10.15
N ARG A 107 -3.12 7.15 9.22
CA ARG A 107 -4.57 6.92 9.39
C ARG A 107 -4.96 5.45 9.49
N ARG A 108 -4.18 4.54 8.89
CA ARG A 108 -4.41 3.09 9.03
C ARG A 108 -3.94 2.60 10.39
N GLN A 109 -2.76 3.05 10.85
CA GLN A 109 -2.20 2.72 12.17
C GLN A 109 -3.14 3.18 13.29
N VAL A 110 -3.55 4.45 13.29
CA VAL A 110 -4.50 4.99 14.28
C VAL A 110 -5.81 4.19 14.30
N ARG A 111 -6.33 3.79 13.13
CA ARG A 111 -7.54 2.95 13.06
C ARG A 111 -7.31 1.53 13.59
N ALA A 112 -6.14 0.95 13.36
CA ALA A 112 -5.79 -0.37 13.89
C ALA A 112 -5.65 -0.33 15.41
N GLU A 113 -4.96 0.67 15.95
CA GLU A 113 -4.82 0.90 17.39
C GLU A 113 -6.18 1.11 18.06
N ALA A 114 -7.05 1.92 17.45
CA ALA A 114 -8.42 2.10 17.95
C ALA A 114 -9.24 0.81 17.95
N ARG A 115 -9.02 -0.11 16.99
CA ARG A 115 -9.66 -1.43 16.99
C ARG A 115 -9.14 -2.31 18.12
N LEU A 116 -7.83 -2.35 18.33
CA LEU A 116 -7.22 -3.10 19.42
C LEU A 116 -7.71 -2.62 20.79
N LEU A 117 -7.82 -1.30 21.00
CA LEU A 117 -8.37 -0.75 22.25
C LEU A 117 -9.84 -1.17 22.46
N ARG A 118 -10.65 -1.12 21.40
CA ARG A 118 -12.05 -1.56 21.47
C ARG A 118 -12.18 -3.06 21.76
N GLU A 119 -11.29 -3.88 21.20
CA GLU A 119 -11.28 -5.32 21.46
C GLU A 119 -10.85 -5.63 22.90
N LYS A 120 -9.82 -4.94 23.42
CA LYS A 120 -9.41 -5.05 24.83
C LYS A 120 -10.54 -4.67 25.78
N GLU A 121 -11.21 -3.54 25.54
CA GLU A 121 -12.34 -3.12 26.36
C GLU A 121 -13.51 -4.12 26.30
N ARG A 122 -13.80 -4.69 25.12
CA ARG A 122 -14.81 -5.74 24.97
C ARG A 122 -14.43 -7.02 25.71
N ALA A 123 -13.17 -7.41 25.67
CA ALA A 123 -12.66 -8.58 26.38
C ALA A 123 -12.76 -8.38 27.91
N GLU A 124 -12.32 -7.23 28.43
CA GLU A 124 -12.46 -6.90 29.86
C GLU A 124 -13.92 -6.89 30.32
N ARG A 125 -14.83 -6.33 29.51
CA ARG A 125 -16.27 -6.35 29.82
C ARG A 125 -16.83 -7.77 29.81
N ALA A 126 -16.39 -8.62 28.88
CA ALA A 126 -16.82 -10.01 28.82
C ALA A 126 -16.29 -10.83 30.01
N GLU A 127 -15.04 -10.59 30.44
CA GLU A 127 -14.45 -11.19 31.63
C GLU A 127 -15.22 -10.78 32.89
N ARG A 128 -15.45 -9.48 33.09
CA ARG A 128 -16.25 -8.97 34.23
C ARG A 128 -17.67 -9.57 34.23
N ALA A 129 -18.29 -9.73 33.07
CA ALA A 129 -19.61 -10.35 32.96
C ALA A 129 -19.57 -11.85 33.30
N ALA A 130 -18.52 -12.57 32.89
CA ALA A 130 -18.31 -13.97 33.23
C ALA A 130 -18.08 -14.16 34.74
N ASP A 131 -17.29 -13.29 35.37
CA ASP A 131 -17.07 -13.29 36.82
C ASP A 131 -18.35 -13.02 37.59
N GLN A 132 -19.14 -12.03 37.17
CA GLN A 132 -20.45 -11.76 37.78
C GLN A 132 -21.41 -12.95 37.61
N ALA A 133 -21.41 -13.58 36.44
CA ALA A 133 -22.22 -14.77 36.19
C ALA A 133 -21.78 -15.97 37.05
N SER A 134 -20.48 -16.17 37.24
CA SER A 134 -19.95 -17.25 38.08
C SER A 134 -20.28 -17.03 39.56
N GLN A 135 -20.15 -15.80 40.06
CA GLN A 135 -20.56 -15.42 41.41
C GLN A 135 -22.07 -15.60 41.62
N ALA A 136 -22.89 -15.16 40.66
CA ALA A 136 -24.33 -15.35 40.70
C ALA A 136 -24.72 -16.84 40.69
N ALA A 137 -24.03 -17.66 39.89
CA ALA A 137 -24.21 -19.11 39.88
C ALA A 137 -23.84 -19.74 41.23
N ALA A 138 -22.70 -19.37 41.82
CA ALA A 138 -22.27 -19.82 43.15
C ALA A 138 -23.25 -19.40 44.27
N HIS A 139 -23.80 -18.19 44.21
CA HIS A 139 -24.84 -17.76 45.13
C HIS A 139 -26.14 -18.57 44.96
N ARG A 140 -26.53 -18.87 43.72
CA ARG A 140 -27.71 -19.72 43.44
C ARG A 140 -27.50 -21.14 43.95
N THR A 141 -26.35 -21.76 43.73
CA THR A 141 -26.05 -23.12 44.22
C THR A 141 -26.05 -23.16 45.74
N THR A 142 -25.39 -22.22 46.42
CA THR A 142 -25.40 -22.14 47.89
C THR A 142 -26.81 -21.95 48.46
N GLN A 143 -27.65 -21.12 47.84
CA GLN A 143 -29.05 -20.98 48.23
C GLN A 143 -29.85 -22.28 48.03
N GLN A 144 -29.64 -22.98 46.91
CA GLN A 144 -30.29 -24.27 46.64
C GLN A 144 -29.89 -25.33 47.67
N LEU A 145 -28.59 -25.45 48.00
CA LEU A 145 -28.10 -26.35 49.03
C LEU A 145 -28.71 -26.04 50.40
N LYS A 146 -28.77 -24.76 50.79
CA LYS A 146 -29.44 -24.35 52.05
C LYS A 146 -30.92 -24.74 52.06
N LYS A 147 -31.64 -24.58 50.94
CA LYS A 147 -33.03 -25.01 50.81
C LYS A 147 -33.17 -26.53 50.91
N ALA A 148 -32.32 -27.29 50.23
CA ALA A 148 -32.33 -28.75 50.26
C ALA A 148 -32.01 -29.33 51.64
N LEU A 149 -31.08 -28.73 52.38
CA LEU A 149 -30.79 -29.10 53.78
C LEU A 149 -32.01 -28.87 54.67
N LYS A 150 -32.68 -27.71 54.53
CA LYS A 150 -33.91 -27.40 55.28
C LYS A 150 -35.05 -28.38 54.96
N THR A 151 -35.24 -28.76 53.70
CA THR A 151 -36.29 -29.73 53.33
C THR A 151 -35.94 -31.16 53.76
N SER A 152 -34.67 -31.55 53.71
CA SER A 152 -34.17 -32.85 54.20
C SER A 152 -34.38 -33.00 55.72
N GLN A 153 -34.05 -31.98 56.52
CA GLN A 153 -34.34 -31.99 57.97
C GLN A 153 -35.85 -32.09 58.26
N LYS A 154 -36.68 -31.40 57.47
CA LYS A 154 -38.15 -31.50 57.56
C LYS A 154 -38.69 -32.87 57.14
N ALA A 155 -37.99 -33.56 56.24
CA ALA A 155 -38.32 -34.91 55.80
C ALA A 155 -37.83 -35.98 56.77
N SER A 156 -36.66 -35.83 57.42
CA SER A 156 -36.21 -36.77 58.46
C SER A 156 -37.07 -36.70 59.72
N GLN A 157 -37.61 -35.52 60.05
CA GLN A 157 -38.65 -35.37 61.09
C GLN A 157 -39.99 -36.01 60.72
N LYS A 158 -40.26 -36.25 59.42
CA LYS A 158 -41.46 -36.98 58.96
C LYS A 158 -41.21 -38.46 58.68
N ALA A 159 -39.97 -38.88 58.40
CA ALA A 159 -39.58 -40.27 58.16
C ALA A 159 -39.56 -41.13 59.44
N SER A 160 -39.78 -40.54 60.61
CA SER A 160 -40.10 -41.28 61.85
C SER A 160 -41.54 -41.79 61.88
N LYS A 161 -42.36 -41.53 60.85
CA LYS A 161 -43.67 -42.15 60.66
C LYS A 161 -43.82 -42.67 59.23
N THR A 162 -44.10 -43.97 59.16
CA THR A 162 -44.72 -44.72 58.05
C THR A 162 -43.85 -45.15 56.85
N THR A 163 -43.39 -46.41 56.91
CA THR A 163 -43.90 -47.59 56.16
C THR A 163 -44.37 -47.40 54.69
N PHE A 164 -43.62 -48.02 53.76
CA PHE A 164 -43.97 -48.66 52.45
C PHE A 164 -44.96 -47.99 51.46
N LYS A 165 -44.55 -47.85 50.18
CA LYS A 165 -45.04 -48.61 48.98
C LYS A 165 -44.63 -47.97 47.62
N ASN A 166 -43.98 -48.80 46.79
CA ASN A 166 -44.07 -49.04 45.34
C ASN A 166 -44.25 -47.92 44.28
N ARG A 167 -43.19 -47.79 43.46
CA ARG A 167 -43.02 -48.14 42.01
C ARG A 167 -44.01 -47.63 40.92
N VAL A 168 -43.39 -47.34 39.76
CA VAL A 168 -43.90 -47.23 38.37
C VAL A 168 -44.46 -45.83 38.03
N GLY A 169 -44.11 -45.11 36.97
CA GLY A 169 -43.40 -45.37 35.71
C GLY A 169 -44.14 -44.56 34.64
N ALA A 170 -43.43 -43.78 33.79
CA ALA A 170 -44.00 -43.22 32.55
C ALA A 170 -42.90 -42.61 31.67
N GLU A 171 -42.42 -43.40 30.71
CA GLU A 171 -41.86 -42.90 29.47
C GLU A 171 -42.96 -42.19 28.65
N GLY A 172 -42.57 -41.17 27.89
CA GLY A 172 -43.47 -40.50 26.96
C GLY A 172 -42.79 -39.42 26.14
N ARG A 173 -41.94 -39.79 25.19
CA ARG A 173 -41.59 -38.92 24.05
C ARG A 173 -41.63 -39.70 22.74
N ARG A 174 -42.80 -39.67 22.10
CA ARG A 174 -42.97 -39.78 20.65
C ARG A 174 -43.12 -38.37 20.09
N GLY A 175 -42.54 -38.13 18.92
CA GLY A 175 -42.76 -36.92 18.13
C GLY A 175 -41.51 -36.58 17.33
N ARG A 176 -41.32 -37.23 16.17
CA ARG A 176 -41.81 -36.78 14.85
C ARG A 176 -40.66 -36.12 14.09
N GLU A 177 -40.01 -36.91 13.24
CA GLU A 177 -39.36 -36.36 12.05
C GLU A 177 -40.43 -35.73 11.14
N PRO A 178 -40.05 -34.68 10.41
CA PRO A 178 -40.47 -34.58 9.03
C PRO A 178 -39.25 -34.53 8.10
N SER A 179 -39.27 -35.49 7.19
CA SER A 179 -38.72 -35.46 5.84
C SER A 179 -38.77 -34.09 5.18
N GLY A 180 -37.64 -33.71 4.59
CA GLY A 180 -37.55 -33.27 3.19
C GLY A 180 -38.36 -32.05 2.76
N ALA A 181 -37.68 -30.89 2.72
CA ALA A 181 -37.98 -29.84 1.76
C ALA A 181 -36.65 -29.34 1.18
N ILE A 182 -36.48 -29.54 -0.12
CA ILE A 182 -35.36 -29.03 -0.93
C ILE A 182 -35.41 -27.50 -0.83
N ALA A 183 -34.45 -26.93 -0.11
CA ALA A 183 -34.22 -25.50 -0.07
C ALA A 183 -33.66 -25.05 -1.41
N GLY A 184 -34.46 -24.33 -2.20
CA GLY A 184 -33.95 -23.60 -3.36
C GLY A 184 -32.82 -22.65 -2.94
N ALA A 185 -31.69 -22.74 -3.63
CA ALA A 185 -30.53 -21.90 -3.38
C ALA A 185 -30.90 -20.40 -3.46
N PRO A 186 -30.43 -19.54 -2.53
CA PRO A 186 -30.70 -18.11 -2.59
C PRO A 186 -29.97 -17.48 -3.79
N PRO A 187 -30.53 -16.43 -4.41
CA PRO A 187 -29.89 -15.73 -5.51
C PRO A 187 -28.56 -15.12 -5.06
N VAL A 188 -27.51 -15.35 -5.85
CA VAL A 188 -26.16 -14.83 -5.61
C VAL A 188 -26.19 -13.30 -5.58
N GLN A 189 -26.01 -12.74 -4.38
CA GLN A 189 -25.89 -11.30 -4.17
C GLN A 189 -24.42 -10.89 -4.32
N SER A 190 -24.14 -9.79 -5.03
CA SER A 190 -22.79 -9.21 -5.02
C SER A 190 -22.46 -8.66 -3.64
N HIS A 191 -21.16 -8.57 -3.30
CA HIS A 191 -20.68 -8.01 -2.03
C HIS A 191 -21.17 -6.57 -1.72
N LEU A 192 -21.84 -5.90 -2.67
CA LEU A 192 -22.36 -4.54 -2.56
C LEU A 192 -23.89 -4.46 -2.62
N GLY A 193 -24.61 -5.59 -2.48
CA GLY A 193 -26.07 -5.60 -2.27
C GLY A 193 -26.93 -5.26 -3.49
N ARG A 194 -26.41 -5.37 -4.71
CA ARG A 194 -27.20 -5.13 -5.94
C ARG A 194 -27.80 -6.44 -6.48
N LYS A 195 -29.07 -6.40 -6.89
CA LYS A 195 -29.71 -7.50 -7.63
C LYS A 195 -29.09 -7.63 -9.02
N ILE A 196 -28.51 -8.79 -9.32
CA ILE A 196 -27.98 -9.11 -10.65
C ILE A 196 -29.10 -9.80 -11.43
N VAL A 197 -29.56 -9.16 -12.50
CA VAL A 197 -30.45 -9.80 -13.49
C VAL A 197 -29.56 -10.39 -14.57
N LEU A 198 -29.52 -11.71 -14.68
CA LEU A 198 -28.77 -12.39 -15.73
C LEU A 198 -29.53 -12.25 -17.07
N PRO A 199 -28.85 -11.82 -18.16
CA PRO A 199 -29.50 -11.69 -19.46
C PRO A 199 -29.81 -13.06 -20.08
N THR A 200 -30.97 -13.17 -20.73
CA THR A 200 -31.55 -14.39 -21.32
C THR A 200 -30.74 -15.02 -22.46
N LYS A 201 -29.64 -14.40 -22.90
CA LYS A 201 -28.74 -14.98 -23.92
C LYS A 201 -27.89 -16.13 -23.40
N TYR A 202 -27.86 -16.35 -22.09
CA TYR A 202 -27.08 -17.40 -21.43
C TYR A 202 -27.96 -18.36 -20.60
N GLN A 203 -29.26 -18.41 -20.89
CA GLN A 203 -30.17 -19.46 -20.41
C GLN A 203 -30.42 -20.47 -21.53
#